data_AF-A0A2M6W2S2-F1
#
_entry.id   AF-A0A2M6W2S2-F1
#
_cell.length_a   1.000
_cell.length_b   1.000
_cell.length_c   1.000
_cell.angle_alpha   90.00
_cell.angle_beta   90.00
_cell.angle_gamma   90.00
#
_symmetry.space_group_name_H-M   'P 1'
#
loop_
_entity.id
_entity.type
_entity.pdbx_description
1 polymer ?
#
loop_
_entity_poly.entity_id
_entity_poly.type
_entity_poly.pdbx_seq_one_letter_code
_entity_poly.pdbx_strand_id
1 'polypeptide(L)'
;MYKKIDNDFIYYLKNSFLERKTLCLKLNNIGQSIKSKNENEDFWSNIHFLNEFIEYSSIDKKDYLYFRDQALINLLDYECLEKLIEDLDKNQDNFEIINSQLKIIGETLGFLSGFTHIYEFSELKEIIFNDEECDLGRFGRSILEYSAGSERLELSHLLLKNLAGKNNFLAGKINWDKIFSLVLSLYGAFIGFDLLNKDDRDFLVSNYFLLAVLFGIPVKFVLSEYLYATADIQSYVMESKGLLEILNASQENILLFSGHNVQLGSFLKQYLNFSGENWDDLKNIDKFIEKNADLIGNSNNIANNLKSALEIYIHIKKGDIIEKNQSGELIKKEQIQKETTLLMAWFGLGTDGNELMIKYFNNSDSLVEPEIFINKLKMVLDLSNQTHIENLLNFTQLAHKQFWLEEENELVEYNLAENKFKWIL
;
A
#
# COMPACT_ATOMS: atom_id res chain seq x y z
N MET A 1 2.23 -19.56 15.65
CA MET A 1 2.50 -20.86 14.99
C MET A 1 1.37 -21.13 14.01
N TYR A 2 1.46 -20.61 12.78
CA TYR A 2 0.41 -20.80 11.77
C TYR A 2 0.44 -22.25 11.27
N LYS A 3 -0.70 -22.94 11.38
CA LYS A 3 -0.90 -24.24 10.74
C LYS A 3 -0.76 -24.06 9.22
N LYS A 4 -0.33 -25.13 8.54
CA LYS A 4 -0.19 -25.26 7.08
C LYS A 4 -1.26 -24.42 6.36
N ILE A 5 -0.85 -23.32 5.76
CA ILE A 5 -1.74 -22.41 5.03
C ILE A 5 -2.25 -23.15 3.80
N ASP A 6 -3.53 -22.95 3.51
CA ASP A 6 -4.24 -23.65 2.46
C ASP A 6 -3.66 -23.31 1.07
N ASN A 7 -3.59 -24.31 0.19
CA ASN A 7 -3.16 -24.12 -1.20
C ASN A 7 -4.09 -23.14 -1.92
N ASP A 8 -5.36 -23.10 -1.54
CA ASP A 8 -6.39 -22.21 -2.08
C ASP A 8 -6.04 -20.73 -1.82
N PHE A 9 -5.43 -20.39 -0.67
CA PHE A 9 -5.01 -19.01 -0.39
C PHE A 9 -3.83 -18.56 -1.26
N ILE A 10 -2.81 -19.42 -1.36
CA ILE A 10 -1.65 -19.18 -2.20
C ILE A 10 -2.06 -19.06 -3.66
N TYR A 11 -3.09 -19.81 -4.07
CA TYR A 11 -3.68 -19.71 -5.40
C TYR A 11 -4.22 -18.31 -5.71
N TYR A 12 -5.03 -17.71 -4.83
CA TYR A 12 -5.52 -16.34 -5.06
C TYR A 12 -4.39 -15.31 -5.06
N LEU A 13 -3.37 -15.47 -4.21
CA LEU A 13 -2.18 -14.61 -4.23
C LEU A 13 -1.35 -14.71 -5.53
N LYS A 14 -1.37 -15.87 -6.19
CA LYS A 14 -0.70 -16.07 -7.50
C LYS A 14 -1.46 -15.45 -8.65
N ASN A 15 -2.79 -15.50 -8.59
CA ASN A 15 -3.66 -15.11 -9.70
C ASN A 15 -4.24 -13.70 -9.55
N SER A 16 -4.00 -13.02 -8.42
CA SER A 16 -4.53 -11.68 -8.09
C SER A 16 -4.08 -10.55 -9.03
N PHE A 17 -3.30 -10.83 -10.07
CA PHE A 17 -2.94 -9.84 -11.09
C PHE A 17 -2.74 -10.50 -12.46
N LEU A 18 -3.84 -10.68 -13.20
CA LEU A 18 -3.71 -10.83 -14.63
C LEU A 18 -3.67 -9.43 -15.26
N GLU A 19 -2.85 -9.24 -16.30
CA GLU A 19 -2.95 -8.00 -17.08
C GLU A 19 -4.38 -7.87 -17.61
N ARG A 20 -5.04 -6.77 -17.26
CA ARG A 20 -6.43 -6.45 -17.61
C ARG A 20 -6.79 -6.71 -19.08
N LYS A 21 -5.85 -6.40 -19.99
CA LYS A 21 -6.02 -6.64 -21.42
C LYS A 21 -6.16 -8.14 -21.72
N THR A 22 -5.37 -8.97 -21.04
CA THR A 22 -5.45 -10.43 -21.11
C THR A 22 -6.76 -10.94 -20.52
N LEU A 23 -7.21 -10.39 -19.38
CA LEU A 23 -8.49 -10.77 -18.77
C LEU A 23 -9.68 -10.39 -19.66
N CYS A 24 -9.74 -9.16 -20.17
CA CYS A 24 -10.80 -8.71 -21.08
C CYS A 24 -10.82 -9.48 -22.40
N LEU A 25 -9.64 -9.75 -22.99
CA LEU A 25 -9.55 -10.57 -24.20
C LEU A 25 -10.08 -11.99 -23.92
N LYS A 26 -9.73 -12.58 -22.78
CA LYS A 26 -10.22 -13.89 -22.37
C LYS A 26 -11.73 -13.89 -22.13
N LEU A 27 -12.25 -12.93 -21.36
CA LEU A 27 -13.68 -12.77 -21.10
C LEU A 27 -14.49 -12.53 -22.38
N ASN A 28 -13.98 -11.72 -23.31
CA ASN A 28 -14.63 -11.49 -24.61
C ASN A 28 -14.67 -12.77 -25.47
N ASN A 29 -13.60 -13.57 -25.47
CA ASN A 29 -13.55 -14.85 -26.18
C ASN A 29 -14.52 -15.89 -25.59
N ILE A 30 -14.62 -15.96 -24.25
CA ILE A 30 -15.60 -16.80 -23.54
C ILE A 30 -17.00 -16.41 -23.94
N GLY A 31 -17.26 -15.10 -23.85
CA GLY A 31 -18.48 -14.51 -24.32
C GLY A 31 -18.81 -15.08 -25.69
N GLN A 32 -18.06 -14.72 -26.73
CA GLN A 32 -18.41 -15.04 -28.11
C GLN A 32 -18.74 -16.54 -28.33
N SER A 33 -18.02 -17.44 -27.66
CA SER A 33 -18.29 -18.88 -27.64
C SER A 33 -19.66 -19.24 -27.04
N ILE A 34 -20.07 -18.61 -25.93
CA ILE A 34 -21.39 -18.79 -25.30
C ILE A 34 -22.52 -18.16 -26.12
N LYS A 35 -22.35 -16.97 -26.75
CA LYS A 35 -23.42 -16.37 -27.61
C LYS A 35 -23.84 -17.37 -28.67
N SER A 36 -22.85 -17.99 -29.29
CA SER A 36 -23.07 -18.93 -30.39
C SER A 36 -23.86 -20.18 -29.96
N LYS A 37 -23.96 -20.44 -28.65
CA LYS A 37 -24.71 -21.55 -28.05
C LYS A 37 -26.09 -21.15 -27.53
N ASN A 38 -26.45 -19.86 -27.54
CA ASN A 38 -27.75 -19.35 -27.10
C ASN A 38 -28.09 -19.66 -25.63
N GLU A 39 -27.06 -19.86 -24.79
CA GLU A 39 -27.21 -20.16 -23.38
C GLU A 39 -26.94 -18.90 -22.53
N ASN A 40 -27.89 -18.58 -21.66
CA ASN A 40 -27.76 -17.69 -20.51
C ASN A 40 -27.42 -16.20 -20.80
N GLU A 41 -28.45 -15.41 -21.16
CA GLU A 41 -28.34 -13.96 -21.44
C GLU A 41 -27.78 -13.14 -20.25
N ASP A 42 -28.05 -13.55 -19.01
CA ASP A 42 -27.61 -12.84 -17.80
C ASP A 42 -26.09 -12.88 -17.61
N PHE A 43 -25.47 -14.04 -17.83
CA PHE A 43 -24.00 -14.20 -17.76
C PHE A 43 -23.30 -13.29 -18.77
N TRP A 44 -23.91 -13.17 -19.94
CA TRP A 44 -23.45 -12.33 -21.02
C TRP A 44 -23.51 -10.85 -20.70
N SER A 45 -24.64 -10.41 -20.17
CA SER A 45 -24.79 -9.06 -19.67
C SER A 45 -23.73 -8.77 -18.61
N ASN A 46 -23.47 -9.69 -17.68
CA ASN A 46 -22.45 -9.51 -16.64
C ASN A 46 -21.03 -9.34 -17.21
N ILE A 47 -20.62 -10.18 -18.16
CA ILE A 47 -19.31 -10.06 -18.83
C ILE A 47 -19.22 -8.76 -19.63
N HIS A 48 -20.27 -8.41 -20.38
CA HIS A 48 -20.30 -7.19 -21.17
C HIS A 48 -20.16 -5.95 -20.28
N PHE A 49 -20.95 -5.86 -19.21
CA PHE A 49 -20.87 -4.76 -18.25
C PHE A 49 -19.51 -4.70 -17.56
N LEU A 50 -18.93 -5.85 -17.19
CA LEU A 50 -17.59 -5.87 -16.62
C LEU A 50 -16.55 -5.33 -17.61
N ASN A 51 -16.62 -5.69 -18.89
CA ASN A 51 -15.70 -5.19 -19.91
C ASN A 51 -15.88 -3.69 -20.16
N GLU A 52 -17.11 -3.21 -20.28
CA GLU A 52 -17.39 -1.77 -20.39
C GLU A 52 -16.87 -1.03 -19.16
N PHE A 53 -17.20 -1.52 -17.96
CA PHE A 53 -16.74 -0.96 -16.70
C PHE A 53 -15.22 -0.91 -16.62
N ILE A 54 -14.55 -1.96 -17.12
CA ILE A 54 -13.11 -2.01 -17.22
C ILE A 54 -12.60 -0.91 -18.18
N GLU A 55 -13.14 -0.81 -19.38
CA GLU A 55 -12.73 0.19 -20.35
C GLU A 55 -12.92 1.61 -19.81
N TYR A 56 -14.04 1.90 -19.16
CA TYR A 56 -14.31 3.20 -18.52
C TYR A 56 -13.34 3.51 -17.37
N SER A 57 -13.12 2.58 -16.44
CA SER A 57 -12.19 2.80 -15.33
C SER A 57 -10.72 2.85 -15.78
N SER A 58 -10.40 2.45 -17.02
CA SER A 58 -9.02 2.55 -17.57
C SER A 58 -8.54 3.96 -17.87
N ILE A 59 -9.46 4.93 -17.90
CA ILE A 59 -9.24 6.28 -18.41
C ILE A 59 -8.40 7.12 -17.43
N ASP A 60 -8.49 6.85 -16.11
CA ASP A 60 -7.67 7.52 -15.10
C ASP A 60 -6.97 6.51 -14.18
N LYS A 61 -5.80 6.04 -14.63
CA LYS A 61 -4.95 5.07 -13.90
C LYS A 61 -4.33 5.62 -12.60
N LYS A 62 -4.68 6.85 -12.20
CA LYS A 62 -4.21 7.49 -10.98
C LYS A 62 -5.30 7.65 -9.93
N ASP A 63 -6.55 7.32 -10.25
CA ASP A 63 -7.65 7.41 -9.30
C ASP A 63 -7.62 6.23 -8.32
N TYR A 64 -7.86 6.53 -7.04
CA TYR A 64 -8.03 5.55 -5.98
C TYR A 64 -9.16 4.54 -6.29
N LEU A 65 -10.23 5.01 -6.95
CA LEU A 65 -11.35 4.17 -7.37
C LEU A 65 -10.91 3.09 -8.37
N TYR A 66 -9.97 3.42 -9.26
CA TYR A 66 -9.42 2.45 -10.21
C TYR A 66 -8.76 1.27 -9.50
N PHE A 67 -7.91 1.54 -8.49
CA PHE A 67 -7.22 0.47 -7.77
C PHE A 67 -8.16 -0.40 -6.94
N ARG A 68 -9.18 0.20 -6.30
CA ARG A 68 -10.25 -0.55 -5.64
C ARG A 68 -10.91 -1.55 -6.60
N ASP A 69 -11.35 -1.04 -7.75
CA ASP A 69 -12.09 -1.83 -8.72
C ASP A 69 -11.24 -2.97 -9.25
N GLN A 70 -9.95 -2.71 -9.50
CA GLN A 70 -9.00 -3.76 -9.89
C GLN A 70 -8.82 -4.82 -8.80
N ALA A 71 -8.68 -4.43 -7.53
CA ALA A 71 -8.54 -5.38 -6.42
C ALA A 71 -9.71 -6.38 -6.37
N LEU A 72 -10.94 -5.91 -6.58
CA LEU A 72 -12.14 -6.75 -6.56
C LEU A 72 -12.28 -7.63 -7.82
N ILE A 73 -12.02 -7.08 -9.01
CA ILE A 73 -12.08 -7.83 -10.26
C ILE A 73 -11.03 -8.95 -10.30
N ASN A 74 -9.85 -8.69 -9.72
CA ASN A 74 -8.75 -9.66 -9.67
C ASN A 74 -9.01 -10.85 -8.74
N LEU A 75 -10.11 -10.84 -7.98
CA LEU A 75 -10.53 -11.99 -7.17
C LEU A 75 -11.24 -13.06 -8.00
N LEU A 76 -11.62 -12.80 -9.25
CA LEU A 76 -12.24 -13.80 -10.11
C LEU A 76 -11.37 -15.07 -10.19
N ASP A 77 -12.01 -16.23 -10.04
CA ASP A 77 -11.31 -17.51 -10.05
C ASP A 77 -10.81 -17.86 -11.44
N TYR A 78 -9.54 -17.55 -11.68
CA TYR A 78 -8.99 -17.56 -13.01
C TYR A 78 -8.81 -18.97 -13.61
N GLU A 79 -8.50 -19.98 -12.83
CA GLU A 79 -8.42 -21.39 -13.25
C GLU A 79 -9.81 -21.92 -13.61
N CYS A 80 -10.83 -21.58 -12.83
CA CYS A 80 -12.22 -21.86 -13.21
C CYS A 80 -12.58 -21.16 -14.53
N LEU A 81 -12.14 -19.91 -14.71
CA LEU A 81 -12.33 -19.16 -15.95
C LEU A 81 -11.59 -19.78 -17.14
N GLU A 82 -10.36 -20.25 -16.97
CA GLU A 82 -9.58 -20.93 -18.02
C GLU A 82 -10.18 -22.28 -18.38
N LYS A 83 -10.59 -23.10 -17.41
CA LYS A 83 -11.30 -24.36 -17.67
C LYS A 83 -12.63 -24.12 -18.39
N LEU A 84 -13.33 -23.03 -18.05
CA LEU A 84 -14.54 -22.62 -18.75
C LEU A 84 -14.25 -22.23 -20.21
N ILE A 85 -13.11 -21.59 -20.51
CA ILE A 85 -12.67 -21.29 -21.89
C ILE A 85 -12.46 -22.58 -22.69
N GLU A 86 -11.86 -23.61 -22.07
CA GLU A 86 -11.46 -24.83 -22.76
C GLU A 86 -12.65 -25.68 -23.21
N ASP A 87 -13.69 -25.83 -22.38
CA ASP A 87 -14.89 -26.60 -22.73
C ASP A 87 -16.12 -26.19 -21.89
N LEU A 88 -16.94 -25.29 -22.41
CA LEU A 88 -18.16 -24.81 -21.76
C LEU A 88 -19.15 -25.91 -21.38
N ASP A 89 -19.32 -26.93 -22.24
CA ASP A 89 -20.38 -27.94 -22.05
C ASP A 89 -20.01 -28.95 -20.96
N LYS A 90 -18.70 -29.12 -20.71
CA LYS A 90 -18.19 -30.04 -19.69
C LYS A 90 -17.90 -29.37 -18.34
N ASN A 91 -17.98 -28.05 -18.25
CA ASN A 91 -17.57 -27.27 -17.09
C ASN A 91 -18.72 -26.44 -16.49
N GLN A 92 -19.93 -27.00 -16.44
CA GLN A 92 -21.12 -26.31 -15.88
C GLN A 92 -20.91 -25.85 -14.43
N ASP A 93 -20.24 -26.64 -13.59
CA ASP A 93 -19.92 -26.23 -12.21
C ASP A 93 -19.03 -24.97 -12.17
N ASN A 94 -18.03 -24.88 -13.06
CA ASN A 94 -17.17 -23.69 -13.17
C ASN A 94 -17.96 -22.49 -13.69
N PHE A 95 -18.93 -22.71 -14.58
CA PHE A 95 -19.82 -21.65 -15.05
C PHE A 95 -20.62 -21.04 -13.91
N GLU A 96 -21.24 -21.87 -13.05
CA GLU A 96 -22.01 -21.39 -11.90
C GLU A 96 -21.15 -20.60 -10.92
N ILE A 97 -19.93 -21.07 -10.64
CA ILE A 97 -18.95 -20.38 -9.78
C ILE A 97 -18.62 -19.00 -10.35
N ILE A 98 -18.19 -18.92 -11.61
CA ILE A 98 -17.80 -17.66 -12.23
C ILE A 98 -18.98 -16.70 -12.36
N ASN A 99 -20.16 -17.19 -12.73
CA ASN A 99 -21.35 -16.35 -12.81
C ASN A 99 -21.73 -15.75 -11.45
N SER A 100 -21.65 -16.55 -10.38
CA SER A 100 -21.89 -16.07 -9.02
C SER A 100 -20.88 -14.99 -8.60
N GLN A 101 -19.59 -15.20 -8.86
CA GLN A 101 -18.54 -14.21 -8.56
C GLN A 101 -18.72 -12.92 -9.36
N LEU A 102 -19.02 -13.02 -10.67
CA LEU A 102 -19.31 -11.87 -11.52
C LEU A 102 -20.51 -11.08 -11.02
N LYS A 103 -21.56 -11.77 -10.56
CA LYS A 103 -22.74 -11.13 -9.97
C LYS A 103 -22.39 -10.37 -8.69
N ILE A 104 -21.68 -11.00 -7.75
CA ILE A 104 -21.27 -10.38 -6.48
C ILE A 104 -20.36 -9.16 -6.72
N ILE A 105 -19.37 -9.30 -7.62
CA ILE A 105 -18.48 -8.19 -8.01
C ILE A 105 -19.28 -7.08 -8.67
N GLY A 106 -20.20 -7.41 -9.58
CA GLY A 106 -21.00 -6.42 -10.29
C GLY A 106 -22.03 -5.68 -9.42
N GLU A 107 -22.61 -6.36 -8.43
CA GLU A 107 -23.46 -5.75 -7.41
C GLU A 107 -22.65 -4.84 -6.50
N THR A 108 -21.47 -5.28 -6.06
CA THR A 108 -20.56 -4.49 -5.23
C THR A 108 -20.14 -3.19 -5.94
N LEU A 109 -19.72 -3.31 -7.20
CA LEU A 109 -19.28 -2.17 -8.01
C LEU A 109 -20.45 -1.33 -8.55
N GLY A 110 -21.67 -1.85 -8.49
CA GLY A 110 -22.90 -1.15 -8.86
C GLY A 110 -23.11 -1.02 -10.37
N PHE A 111 -22.51 -1.90 -11.19
CA PHE A 111 -22.76 -1.93 -12.64
C PHE A 111 -23.84 -2.94 -13.05
N LEU A 112 -24.30 -3.81 -12.15
CA LEU A 112 -25.46 -4.67 -12.39
C LEU A 112 -26.74 -4.00 -11.87
N SER A 113 -27.75 -3.93 -12.74
CA SER A 113 -28.91 -3.03 -12.66
C SER A 113 -30.02 -3.45 -11.67
N GLY A 114 -29.73 -4.30 -10.70
CA GLY A 114 -30.56 -4.42 -9.50
C GLY A 114 -30.05 -3.42 -8.48
N PHE A 115 -30.83 -2.40 -8.11
CA PHE A 115 -30.50 -1.55 -6.97
C PHE A 115 -30.44 -2.44 -5.71
N THR A 116 -29.26 -2.97 -5.37
CA THR A 116 -29.01 -3.54 -4.06
C THR A 116 -28.98 -2.37 -3.10
N HIS A 117 -30.13 -2.09 -2.48
CA HIS A 117 -30.21 -1.24 -1.31
C HIS A 117 -29.07 -1.63 -0.37
N ILE A 118 -28.19 -0.71 0.01
CA ILE A 118 -27.13 -1.04 0.98
C ILE A 118 -27.75 -1.46 2.32
N TYR A 119 -26.97 -2.17 3.13
CA TYR A 119 -27.29 -2.40 4.53
C TYR A 119 -27.38 -1.08 5.26
N GLU A 120 -28.35 -0.93 6.16
CA GLU A 120 -28.30 0.17 7.11
C GLU A 120 -27.04 0.02 7.97
N PHE A 121 -26.46 1.13 8.43
CA PHE A 121 -25.18 1.07 9.12
C PHE A 121 -25.21 0.24 10.41
N SER A 122 -26.35 0.20 11.11
CA SER A 122 -26.59 -0.70 12.25
C SER A 122 -26.60 -2.18 11.86
N GLU A 123 -27.27 -2.51 10.75
CA GLU A 123 -27.31 -3.88 10.20
C GLU A 123 -25.91 -4.32 9.78
N LEU A 124 -25.15 -3.44 9.11
CA LEU A 124 -23.77 -3.70 8.73
C LEU A 124 -22.85 -3.98 9.92
N LYS A 125 -23.04 -3.28 11.05
CA LYS A 125 -22.30 -3.55 12.30
C LYS A 125 -22.57 -4.94 12.83
N GLU A 126 -23.83 -5.35 12.86
CA GLU A 126 -24.23 -6.68 13.33
C GLU A 126 -23.61 -7.76 12.44
N ILE A 127 -23.70 -7.62 11.12
CA ILE A 127 -23.06 -8.54 10.15
C ILE A 127 -21.55 -8.67 10.42
N ILE A 128 -20.85 -7.55 10.58
CA ILE A 128 -19.39 -7.55 10.77
C ILE A 128 -18.97 -8.20 12.10
N PHE A 129 -19.69 -7.91 13.20
CA PHE A 129 -19.33 -8.41 14.52
C PHE A 129 -19.75 -9.86 14.78
N ASN A 130 -20.94 -10.23 14.31
CA ASN A 130 -21.54 -11.52 14.62
C ASN A 130 -21.24 -12.60 13.56
N ASP A 131 -20.58 -12.24 12.46
CA ASP A 131 -20.34 -13.14 11.32
C ASP A 131 -21.65 -13.72 10.77
N GLU A 132 -22.70 -12.89 10.73
CA GLU A 132 -24.02 -13.29 10.24
C GLU A 132 -23.99 -13.56 8.74
N GLU A 133 -24.79 -14.53 8.30
CA GLU A 133 -24.98 -14.81 6.89
C GLU A 133 -25.56 -13.59 6.19
N CYS A 134 -24.90 -13.12 5.14
CA CYS A 134 -25.28 -11.91 4.43
C CYS A 134 -25.16 -12.08 2.92
N ASP A 135 -25.93 -11.27 2.19
CA ASP A 135 -25.70 -11.05 0.77
C ASP A 135 -24.37 -10.30 0.58
N LEU A 136 -23.39 -10.99 -0.03
CA LEU A 136 -22.02 -10.48 -0.22
C LEU A 136 -21.94 -9.30 -1.19
N GLY A 137 -22.80 -9.25 -2.21
CA GLY A 137 -22.86 -8.14 -3.16
C GLY A 137 -23.36 -6.87 -2.47
N ARG A 138 -24.45 -7.00 -1.69
CA ARG A 138 -24.99 -5.93 -0.83
C ARG A 138 -23.98 -5.50 0.23
N PHE A 139 -23.27 -6.45 0.84
CA PHE A 139 -22.23 -6.20 1.84
C PHE A 139 -21.08 -5.38 1.26
N GLY A 140 -20.55 -5.82 0.12
CA GLY A 140 -19.51 -5.10 -0.61
C GLY A 140 -19.95 -3.69 -0.97
N ARG A 141 -21.14 -3.52 -1.56
CA ARG A 141 -21.68 -2.21 -1.90
C ARG A 141 -21.79 -1.29 -0.69
N SER A 142 -22.26 -1.82 0.44
CA SER A 142 -22.38 -1.07 1.70
C SER A 142 -21.03 -0.56 2.20
N ILE A 143 -20.00 -1.41 2.18
CA ILE A 143 -18.63 -0.99 2.53
C ILE A 143 -18.16 0.14 1.61
N LEU A 144 -18.39 0.04 0.30
CA LEU A 144 -17.93 1.06 -0.65
C LEU A 144 -18.63 2.41 -0.43
N GLU A 145 -19.95 2.40 -0.23
CA GLU A 145 -20.74 3.62 0.00
C GLU A 145 -20.34 4.29 1.33
N TYR A 146 -20.27 3.54 2.43
CA TYR A 146 -19.88 4.10 3.73
C TYR A 146 -18.40 4.51 3.78
N SER A 147 -17.53 3.89 2.98
CA SER A 147 -16.13 4.30 2.83
C SER A 147 -15.98 5.67 2.15
N ALA A 148 -16.95 6.07 1.33
CA ALA A 148 -16.97 7.38 0.67
C ALA A 148 -17.79 8.44 1.44
N GLY A 149 -18.57 8.00 2.44
CA GLY A 149 -19.51 8.84 3.18
C GLY A 149 -18.99 9.42 4.50
N SER A 150 -19.90 10.01 5.27
CA SER A 150 -19.63 10.59 6.60
C SER A 150 -19.21 9.56 7.65
N GLU A 151 -19.63 8.31 7.47
CA GLU A 151 -19.44 7.18 8.38
C GLU A 151 -18.06 6.52 8.21
N ARG A 152 -17.23 7.01 7.28
CA ARG A 152 -15.92 6.44 6.93
C ARG A 152 -15.06 6.08 8.14
N LEU A 153 -14.89 6.99 9.10
CA LEU A 153 -14.09 6.72 10.31
C LEU A 153 -14.67 5.58 11.15
N GLU A 154 -15.98 5.57 11.36
CA GLU A 154 -16.63 4.53 12.16
C GLU A 154 -16.58 3.17 11.46
N LEU A 155 -16.76 3.16 10.13
CA LEU A 155 -16.56 1.97 9.31
C LEU A 155 -15.11 1.45 9.40
N SER A 156 -14.11 2.32 9.27
CA SER A 156 -12.70 1.89 9.33
C SER A 156 -12.35 1.28 10.69
N HIS A 157 -12.82 1.86 11.81
CA HIS A 157 -12.65 1.25 13.13
C HIS A 157 -13.37 -0.11 13.24
N LEU A 158 -14.57 -0.23 12.69
CA LEU A 158 -15.34 -1.47 12.70
C LEU A 158 -14.64 -2.59 11.93
N LEU A 159 -14.16 -2.29 10.72
CA LEU A 159 -13.42 -3.23 9.87
C LEU A 159 -12.07 -3.59 10.49
N LEU A 160 -11.38 -2.63 11.12
CA LEU A 160 -10.14 -2.91 11.83
C LEU A 160 -10.35 -3.87 13.01
N LYS A 161 -11.41 -3.68 13.79
CA LYS A 161 -11.79 -4.61 14.87
C LYS A 161 -12.11 -6.00 14.33
N ASN A 162 -12.78 -6.09 13.18
CA ASN A 162 -13.04 -7.35 12.49
C ASN A 162 -11.72 -8.06 12.11
N LEU A 163 -10.79 -7.33 11.48
CA LEU A 163 -9.46 -7.83 11.14
C LEU A 163 -8.72 -8.33 12.39
N ALA A 164 -8.69 -7.54 13.47
CA ALA A 164 -8.02 -7.88 14.73
C ALA A 164 -8.66 -9.06 15.47
N GLY A 165 -10.00 -9.14 15.49
CA GLY A 165 -10.75 -10.22 16.14
C GLY A 165 -10.64 -11.54 15.38
N LYS A 166 -10.46 -11.49 14.06
CA LYS A 166 -10.34 -12.65 13.17
C LYS A 166 -8.88 -12.95 12.81
N ASN A 167 -8.05 -13.19 13.84
CA ASN A 167 -6.73 -13.87 13.74
C ASN A 167 -6.78 -15.25 12.99
N ASN A 168 -7.97 -15.68 12.57
CA ASN A 168 -8.27 -16.94 11.92
C ASN A 168 -8.70 -16.84 10.45
N PHE A 169 -8.70 -15.67 9.79
CA PHE A 169 -8.97 -15.64 8.33
C PHE A 169 -8.04 -16.58 7.56
N LEU A 170 -6.79 -16.71 8.02
CA LEU A 170 -5.79 -17.63 7.47
C LEU A 170 -5.74 -19.01 8.14
N ALA A 171 -6.54 -19.23 9.19
CA ALA A 171 -6.55 -20.47 9.96
C ALA A 171 -7.75 -21.34 9.56
N GLY A 172 -7.55 -22.20 8.57
CA GLY A 172 -8.57 -23.16 8.11
C GLY A 172 -8.68 -23.18 6.58
N LYS A 173 -9.74 -23.85 6.08
CA LYS A 173 -10.04 -23.83 4.65
C LYS A 173 -10.53 -22.44 4.25
N ILE A 174 -9.79 -21.79 3.36
CA ILE A 174 -10.12 -20.45 2.87
C ILE A 174 -10.88 -20.63 1.55
N ASN A 175 -12.09 -20.07 1.47
CA ASN A 175 -12.89 -20.01 0.25
C ASN A 175 -12.94 -18.58 -0.29
N TRP A 176 -13.46 -18.45 -1.51
CA TRP A 176 -13.56 -17.18 -2.21
C TRP A 176 -14.29 -16.09 -1.40
N ASP A 177 -15.44 -16.41 -0.78
CA ASP A 177 -16.24 -15.47 0.01
C ASP A 177 -15.45 -14.83 1.16
N LYS A 178 -14.63 -15.62 1.85
CA LYS A 178 -13.77 -15.12 2.94
C LYS A 178 -12.67 -14.20 2.41
N ILE A 179 -12.12 -14.49 1.24
CA ILE A 179 -11.09 -13.65 0.61
C ILE A 179 -11.73 -12.35 0.14
N PHE A 180 -12.90 -12.42 -0.48
CA PHE A 180 -13.68 -11.26 -0.90
C PHE A 180 -13.98 -10.33 0.28
N SER A 181 -14.48 -10.89 1.38
CA SER A 181 -14.76 -10.14 2.61
C SER A 181 -13.50 -9.56 3.27
N LEU A 182 -12.38 -10.29 3.22
CA LEU A 182 -11.08 -9.83 3.71
C LEU A 182 -10.58 -8.64 2.89
N VAL A 183 -10.62 -8.72 1.56
CA VAL A 183 -10.19 -7.63 0.67
C VAL A 183 -11.03 -6.37 0.89
N LEU A 184 -12.35 -6.51 1.03
CA LEU A 184 -13.23 -5.38 1.36
C LEU A 184 -12.92 -4.79 2.74
N SER A 185 -12.64 -5.63 3.74
CA SER A 185 -12.29 -5.18 5.09
C SER A 185 -10.96 -4.43 5.11
N LEU A 186 -9.95 -4.95 4.41
CA LEU A 186 -8.67 -4.27 4.22
C LEU A 186 -8.86 -2.95 3.49
N TYR A 187 -9.63 -2.93 2.40
CA TYR A 187 -9.90 -1.71 1.64
C TYR A 187 -10.55 -0.63 2.52
N GLY A 188 -11.65 -0.97 3.22
CA GLY A 188 -12.35 -0.02 4.08
C GLY A 188 -11.56 0.41 5.32
N ALA A 189 -10.61 -0.41 5.80
CA ALA A 189 -9.68 0.00 6.85
C ALA A 189 -8.61 0.97 6.33
N PHE A 190 -7.99 0.66 5.17
CA PHE A 190 -6.94 1.49 4.58
C PHE A 190 -7.47 2.81 4.01
N ILE A 191 -8.70 2.88 3.50
CA ILE A 191 -9.24 4.15 2.96
C ILE A 191 -9.45 5.23 4.02
N GLY A 192 -9.72 4.84 5.27
CA GLY A 192 -9.85 5.77 6.40
C GLY A 192 -8.57 5.93 7.21
N PHE A 193 -7.41 5.49 6.69
CA PHE A 193 -6.14 5.47 7.42
C PHE A 193 -5.74 6.84 7.99
N ASP A 194 -6.00 7.92 7.25
CA ASP A 194 -5.78 9.30 7.67
C ASP A 194 -6.61 9.70 8.91
N LEU A 195 -7.79 9.10 9.06
CA LEU A 195 -8.72 9.39 10.15
C LEU A 195 -8.52 8.52 11.40
N LEU A 196 -7.84 7.38 11.27
CA LEU A 196 -7.57 6.48 12.39
C LEU A 196 -6.68 7.16 13.44
N ASN A 197 -6.73 6.67 14.68
CA ASN A 197 -5.72 7.06 15.68
C ASN A 197 -4.38 6.34 15.40
N LYS A 198 -3.32 6.73 16.09
CA LYS A 198 -1.98 6.17 15.89
C LYS A 198 -1.93 4.65 16.12
N ASP A 199 -2.48 4.18 17.24
CA ASP A 199 -2.41 2.75 17.60
C ASP A 199 -3.11 1.87 16.55
N ASP A 200 -4.23 2.34 16.00
CA ASP A 200 -4.98 1.66 14.95
C ASP A 200 -4.23 1.66 13.60
N ARG A 201 -3.58 2.77 13.24
CA ARG A 201 -2.69 2.83 12.06
C ARG A 201 -1.51 1.87 12.21
N ASP A 202 -0.86 1.89 13.36
CA ASP A 202 0.30 1.06 13.66
C ASP A 202 -0.07 -0.42 13.58
N PHE A 203 -1.23 -0.80 14.13
CA PHE A 203 -1.77 -2.15 14.02
C PHE A 203 -2.01 -2.55 12.55
N LEU A 204 -2.66 -1.69 11.76
CA LEU A 204 -2.96 -1.99 10.36
C LEU A 204 -1.70 -2.20 9.52
N VAL A 205 -0.71 -1.30 9.64
CA VAL A 205 0.56 -1.39 8.91
C VAL A 205 1.40 -2.58 9.40
N SER A 206 1.44 -2.84 10.70
CA SER A 206 2.26 -3.93 11.25
C SER A 206 1.79 -5.32 10.80
N ASN A 207 0.47 -5.50 10.61
CA ASN A 207 -0.14 -6.82 10.41
C ASN A 207 -0.67 -7.08 8.99
N TYR A 208 -0.96 -6.03 8.20
CA TYR A 208 -1.66 -6.16 6.93
C TYR A 208 -1.08 -5.35 5.77
N PHE A 209 0.11 -4.75 5.93
CA PHE A 209 0.72 -3.94 4.88
C PHE A 209 0.97 -4.75 3.60
N LEU A 210 1.68 -5.88 3.72
CA LEU A 210 2.00 -6.71 2.57
C LEU A 210 0.75 -7.33 1.99
N LEU A 211 -0.17 -7.80 2.83
CA LEU A 211 -1.40 -8.43 2.39
C LEU A 211 -2.28 -7.46 1.59
N ALA A 212 -2.37 -6.21 2.02
CA ALA A 212 -3.07 -5.17 1.27
C ALA A 212 -2.41 -4.90 -0.09
N VAL A 213 -1.08 -4.84 -0.15
CA VAL A 213 -0.34 -4.72 -1.42
C VAL A 213 -0.60 -5.93 -2.33
N LEU A 214 -0.58 -7.15 -1.79
CA LEU A 214 -0.82 -8.39 -2.54
C LEU A 214 -2.22 -8.48 -3.15
N PHE A 215 -3.22 -7.87 -2.50
CA PHE A 215 -4.59 -7.76 -3.00
C PHE A 215 -4.83 -6.51 -3.84
N GLY A 216 -3.81 -5.69 -4.09
CA GLY A 216 -3.93 -4.52 -4.97
C GLY A 216 -4.61 -3.31 -4.36
N ILE A 217 -4.69 -3.25 -3.04
CA ILE A 217 -5.07 -2.02 -2.35
C ILE A 217 -3.94 -1.00 -2.60
N PRO A 218 -4.25 0.26 -2.96
CA PRO A 218 -3.25 1.26 -3.32
C PRO A 218 -2.57 1.85 -2.08
N VAL A 219 -1.88 1.01 -1.31
CA VAL A 219 -1.23 1.37 -0.03
C VAL A 219 -0.27 2.55 -0.22
N LYS A 220 0.47 2.62 -1.34
CA LYS A 220 1.33 3.75 -1.67
C LYS A 220 0.57 5.08 -1.64
N PHE A 221 -0.59 5.12 -2.28
CA PHE A 221 -1.43 6.32 -2.36
C PHE A 221 -1.96 6.68 -0.97
N VAL A 222 -2.47 5.71 -0.22
CA VAL A 222 -2.98 5.90 1.15
C VAL A 222 -1.91 6.52 2.06
N LEU A 223 -0.71 5.94 2.07
CA LEU A 223 0.38 6.44 2.90
C LEU A 223 0.89 7.81 2.43
N SER A 224 0.90 8.05 1.11
CA SER A 224 1.23 9.37 0.54
C SER A 224 0.25 10.44 1.01
N GLU A 225 -1.07 10.19 0.92
CA GLU A 225 -2.11 11.15 1.36
C GLU A 225 -2.02 11.42 2.87
N TYR A 226 -1.84 10.38 3.68
CA TYR A 226 -1.64 10.52 5.12
C TYR A 226 -0.45 11.40 5.47
N LEU A 227 0.70 11.15 4.84
CA LEU A 227 1.90 11.95 5.09
C LEU A 227 1.75 13.38 4.53
N TYR A 228 1.09 13.54 3.38
CA TYR A 228 0.79 14.85 2.81
C TYR A 228 -0.11 15.70 3.72
N ALA A 229 -1.04 15.06 4.46
CA ALA A 229 -1.96 15.72 5.38
C ALA A 229 -1.31 16.20 6.69
N THR A 230 -0.01 15.94 6.91
CA THR A 230 0.69 16.43 8.11
C THR A 230 0.78 17.95 8.14
N ALA A 231 0.66 18.54 9.34
CA ALA A 231 0.54 19.99 9.50
C ALA A 231 1.82 20.76 9.11
N ASP A 232 2.97 20.13 9.31
CA ASP A 232 4.28 20.71 9.06
C ASP A 232 5.31 19.63 8.71
N ILE A 233 6.49 20.10 8.30
CA ILE A 233 7.58 19.24 7.87
C ILE A 233 8.06 18.34 9.02
N GLN A 234 8.11 18.84 10.26
CA GLN A 234 8.57 18.04 11.39
C GLN A 234 7.64 16.85 11.62
N SER A 235 6.33 17.09 11.56
CA SER A 235 5.28 16.08 11.64
C SER A 235 5.43 15.05 10.52
N TYR A 236 5.66 15.49 9.27
CA TYR A 236 5.96 14.61 8.14
C TYR A 236 7.12 13.65 8.44
N VAL A 237 8.23 14.17 8.98
CA VAL A 237 9.40 13.33 9.25
C VAL A 237 9.12 12.33 10.38
N MET A 238 8.47 12.78 11.45
CA MET A 238 8.14 11.94 12.59
C MET A 238 7.22 10.79 12.18
N GLU A 239 6.20 11.07 11.36
CA GLU A 239 5.26 10.04 10.88
C GLU A 239 5.92 9.09 9.87
N SER A 240 6.79 9.61 8.98
CA SER A 240 7.59 8.77 8.07
C SER A 240 8.50 7.83 8.84
N LYS A 241 9.19 8.33 9.88
CA LYS A 241 10.04 7.52 10.76
C LYS A 241 9.22 6.46 11.51
N GLY A 242 8.06 6.84 12.04
CA GLY A 242 7.14 5.91 12.70
C GLY A 242 6.72 4.76 11.79
N LEU A 243 6.29 5.06 10.56
CA LEU A 243 5.96 4.03 9.56
C LEU A 243 7.12 3.07 9.29
N LEU A 244 8.35 3.58 9.17
CA LEU A 244 9.54 2.73 8.98
C LEU A 244 9.80 1.83 10.19
N GLU A 245 9.69 2.37 11.41
CA GLU A 245 9.86 1.58 12.64
C GLU A 245 8.85 0.43 12.71
N ILE A 246 7.58 0.70 12.38
CA ILE A 246 6.52 -0.31 12.35
C ILE A 246 6.78 -1.36 11.28
N LEU A 247 7.13 -0.96 10.06
CA LEU A 247 7.46 -1.90 8.97
C LEU A 247 8.69 -2.76 9.30
N ASN A 248 9.72 -2.16 9.90
CA ASN A 248 10.93 -2.87 10.32
C ASN A 248 10.69 -3.84 11.48
N ALA A 249 9.65 -3.60 12.28
CA ALA A 249 9.20 -4.46 13.37
C ALA A 249 8.08 -5.42 12.97
N SER A 250 7.52 -5.28 11.75
CA SER A 250 6.36 -6.05 11.28
C SER A 250 6.58 -7.55 11.40
N GLN A 251 5.59 -8.20 12.01
CA GLN A 251 5.52 -9.66 12.20
C GLN A 251 4.65 -10.33 11.13
N GLU A 252 4.19 -9.57 10.14
CA GLU A 252 3.42 -10.09 9.01
C GLU A 252 4.25 -11.16 8.27
N ASN A 253 3.67 -12.32 8.01
CA ASN A 253 4.40 -13.41 7.36
C ASN A 253 4.28 -13.29 5.84
N ILE A 254 5.43 -13.28 5.16
CA ILE A 254 5.51 -13.49 3.72
C ILE A 254 5.25 -14.97 3.47
N LEU A 255 4.22 -15.26 2.69
CA LEU A 255 3.87 -16.62 2.30
C LEU A 255 4.74 -17.05 1.12
N LEU A 256 5.78 -17.81 1.44
CA LEU A 256 6.75 -18.32 0.48
C LEU A 256 6.41 -19.77 0.09
N PHE A 257 6.72 -20.14 -1.14
CA PHE A 257 6.36 -21.46 -1.70
C PHE A 257 7.06 -22.63 -1.02
N SER A 258 8.22 -22.37 -0.42
CA SER A 258 9.04 -23.38 0.25
C SER A 258 8.49 -23.85 1.60
N GLY A 259 7.37 -23.29 2.07
CA GLY A 259 6.84 -23.54 3.42
C GLY A 259 7.64 -22.86 4.53
N HIS A 260 8.66 -22.08 4.18
CA HIS A 260 9.36 -21.19 5.10
C HIS A 260 8.57 -19.89 5.26
N ASN A 261 8.24 -19.51 6.48
CA ASN A 261 7.65 -18.20 6.76
C ASN A 261 8.78 -17.22 7.06
N VAL A 262 8.89 -16.16 6.25
CA VAL A 262 9.79 -15.04 6.52
C VAL A 262 8.92 -13.87 6.96
N GLN A 263 9.26 -13.24 8.07
CA GLN A 263 8.57 -12.04 8.52
C GLN A 263 8.93 -10.85 7.63
N LEU A 264 7.96 -10.01 7.29
CA LEU A 264 8.13 -8.83 6.45
C LEU A 264 9.27 -7.95 6.96
N GLY A 265 9.30 -7.61 8.25
CA GLY A 265 10.37 -6.79 8.81
C GLY A 265 11.77 -7.40 8.65
N SER A 266 11.88 -8.74 8.70
CA SER A 266 13.14 -9.44 8.45
C SER A 266 13.52 -9.42 6.96
N PHE A 267 12.56 -9.56 6.06
CA PHE A 267 12.77 -9.49 4.62
C PHE A 267 13.22 -8.09 4.16
N LEU A 268 12.61 -7.03 4.69
CA LEU A 268 13.00 -5.65 4.43
C LEU A 268 14.46 -5.40 4.88
N LYS A 269 14.86 -5.91 6.05
CA LYS A 269 16.26 -5.84 6.52
C LYS A 269 17.22 -6.65 5.65
N GLN A 270 16.82 -7.82 5.17
CA GLN A 270 17.63 -8.61 4.24
C GLN A 270 17.86 -7.87 2.92
N TYR A 271 16.87 -7.14 2.42
CA TYR A 271 17.01 -6.29 1.24
C TYR A 271 18.07 -5.20 1.49
N LEU A 272 17.94 -4.44 2.58
CA LEU A 272 18.91 -3.38 2.90
C LEU A 272 20.34 -3.93 3.02
N ASN A 273 20.52 -5.08 3.68
CA ASN A 273 21.82 -5.74 3.79
C ASN A 273 22.37 -6.22 2.44
N PHE A 274 21.49 -6.66 1.54
CA PHE A 274 21.87 -7.08 0.19
C PHE A 274 22.31 -5.90 -0.67
N SER A 275 21.59 -4.78 -0.59
CA SER A 275 21.83 -3.62 -1.44
C SER A 275 22.93 -2.68 -0.93
N GLY A 276 23.24 -2.72 0.37
CA GLY A 276 24.24 -1.86 0.99
C GLY A 276 23.95 -0.38 0.73
N GLU A 277 24.97 0.38 0.33
CA GLU A 277 24.88 1.82 0.00
C GLU A 277 23.95 2.13 -1.20
N ASN A 278 23.58 1.12 -2.01
CA ASN A 278 22.70 1.27 -3.17
C ASN A 278 21.29 0.70 -2.94
N TRP A 279 20.80 0.76 -1.70
CA TRP A 279 19.43 0.37 -1.31
C TRP A 279 18.34 1.17 -2.03
N ASP A 280 18.73 2.26 -2.69
CA ASP A 280 17.87 3.24 -3.30
C ASP A 280 17.69 2.99 -4.83
N ASP A 281 18.43 2.02 -5.40
CA ASP A 281 18.40 1.62 -6.81
C ASP A 281 17.34 0.52 -7.06
N LEU A 282 16.35 0.83 -7.91
CA LEU A 282 15.28 -0.10 -8.29
C LEU A 282 15.83 -1.39 -8.93
N LYS A 283 16.98 -1.33 -9.63
CA LYS A 283 17.61 -2.54 -10.19
C LYS A 283 18.07 -3.52 -9.11
N ASN A 284 18.36 -3.03 -7.91
CA ASN A 284 18.72 -3.90 -6.79
C ASN A 284 17.49 -4.58 -6.18
N ILE A 285 16.30 -4.00 -6.31
CA ILE A 285 15.04 -4.68 -5.97
C ILE A 285 14.87 -5.90 -6.88
N ASP A 286 15.01 -5.71 -8.20
CA ASP A 286 14.89 -6.80 -9.17
C ASP A 286 15.87 -7.94 -8.86
N LYS A 287 17.15 -7.62 -8.69
CA LYS A 287 18.19 -8.61 -8.33
C LYS A 287 17.91 -9.32 -7.01
N PHE A 288 17.39 -8.60 -6.01
CA PHE A 288 17.06 -9.19 -4.71
C PHE A 288 15.90 -10.18 -4.84
N ILE A 289 14.86 -9.82 -5.58
CA ILE A 289 13.71 -10.69 -5.83
C ILE A 289 14.14 -11.91 -6.65
N GLU A 290 14.94 -11.74 -7.71
CA GLU A 290 15.50 -12.84 -8.51
C GLU A 290 16.36 -13.79 -7.67
N LYS A 291 17.23 -13.26 -6.80
CA LYS A 291 18.06 -14.06 -5.89
C LYS A 291 17.22 -14.90 -4.92
N ASN A 292 16.02 -14.43 -4.58
CA ASN A 292 15.09 -15.12 -3.69
C ASN A 292 13.95 -15.81 -4.46
N ALA A 293 14.05 -15.99 -5.79
CA ALA A 293 13.00 -16.57 -6.62
C ALA A 293 12.62 -18.00 -6.16
N ASP A 294 13.59 -18.81 -5.74
CA ASP A 294 13.31 -20.16 -5.22
C ASP A 294 12.48 -20.15 -3.92
N LEU A 295 12.60 -19.09 -3.12
CA LEU A 295 11.81 -18.90 -1.91
C LEU A 295 10.42 -18.33 -2.26
N ILE A 296 10.39 -17.30 -3.10
CA ILE A 296 9.19 -16.55 -3.49
C ILE A 296 8.28 -17.37 -4.43
N GLY A 297 8.84 -18.38 -5.08
CA GLY A 297 8.21 -19.17 -6.13
C GLY A 297 8.18 -18.44 -7.47
N ASN A 298 8.20 -19.20 -8.57
CA ASN A 298 8.28 -18.67 -9.94
C ASN A 298 7.00 -17.96 -10.43
N SER A 299 6.10 -17.52 -9.55
CA SER A 299 4.95 -16.70 -9.95
C SER A 299 5.38 -15.25 -10.09
N ASN A 300 5.34 -14.74 -11.33
CA ASN A 300 5.66 -13.35 -11.64
C ASN A 300 4.83 -12.34 -10.82
N ASN A 301 3.60 -12.70 -10.40
CA ASN A 301 2.70 -11.80 -9.69
C ASN A 301 3.12 -11.58 -8.23
N ILE A 302 3.46 -12.64 -7.49
CA ILE A 302 3.95 -12.51 -6.12
C ILE A 302 5.28 -11.76 -6.10
N ALA A 303 6.16 -12.05 -7.06
CA ALA A 303 7.41 -11.32 -7.24
C ALA A 303 7.15 -9.82 -7.49
N ASN A 304 6.24 -9.47 -8.40
CA ASN A 304 5.88 -8.07 -8.68
C ASN A 304 5.26 -7.36 -7.47
N ASN A 305 4.39 -8.03 -6.72
CA ASN A 305 3.79 -7.44 -5.51
C ASN A 305 4.83 -7.21 -4.41
N LEU A 306 5.78 -8.13 -4.23
CA LEU A 306 6.90 -7.93 -3.31
C LEU A 306 7.82 -6.80 -3.77
N LYS A 307 8.02 -6.62 -5.08
CA LYS A 307 8.69 -5.42 -5.61
C LYS A 307 7.93 -4.16 -5.23
N SER A 308 6.62 -4.10 -5.44
CA SER A 308 5.80 -2.95 -5.06
C SER A 308 5.85 -2.66 -3.56
N ALA A 309 5.83 -3.68 -2.71
CA ALA A 309 5.99 -3.52 -1.27
C ALA A 309 7.36 -2.93 -0.89
N LEU A 310 8.45 -3.41 -1.52
CA LEU A 310 9.81 -2.87 -1.35
C LEU A 310 9.92 -1.43 -1.88
N GLU A 311 9.33 -1.13 -3.02
CA GLU A 311 9.30 0.22 -3.59
C GLU A 311 8.62 1.21 -2.64
N ILE A 312 7.46 0.85 -2.07
CA ILE A 312 6.77 1.67 -1.08
C ILE A 312 7.69 1.90 0.13
N TYR A 313 8.28 0.84 0.67
CA TYR A 313 9.20 0.94 1.81
C TYR A 313 10.39 1.87 1.51
N ILE A 314 11.02 1.73 0.34
CA ILE A 314 12.13 2.58 -0.10
C ILE A 314 11.69 4.03 -0.23
N HIS A 315 10.50 4.28 -0.78
CA HIS A 315 9.96 5.62 -0.92
C HIS A 315 9.65 6.30 0.42
N ILE A 316 9.18 5.54 1.42
CA ILE A 316 9.05 6.04 2.80
C ILE A 316 10.44 6.32 3.37
N LYS A 317 11.41 5.41 3.18
CA LYS A 317 12.79 5.58 3.67
C LYS A 317 13.51 6.76 3.02
N LYS A 318 13.24 7.03 1.75
CA LYS A 318 13.68 8.23 1.03
C LYS A 318 12.87 9.48 1.37
N GLY A 319 11.77 9.37 2.11
CA GLY A 319 10.86 10.49 2.34
C GLY A 319 10.27 11.07 1.05
N ASP A 320 10.26 10.35 -0.07
CA ASP A 320 9.81 10.81 -1.39
C ASP A 320 8.56 10.08 -1.91
N ILE A 321 7.84 9.39 -1.02
CA ILE A 321 6.59 8.66 -1.33
C ILE A 321 5.49 9.54 -1.92
N ILE A 322 5.49 10.84 -1.61
CA ILE A 322 4.61 11.81 -2.25
C ILE A 322 5.10 12.03 -3.69
N GLU A 323 4.36 11.44 -4.65
CA GLU A 323 4.64 11.60 -6.07
C GLU A 323 4.68 13.09 -6.44
N LYS A 324 5.62 13.47 -7.33
CA LYS A 324 5.71 14.84 -7.86
C LYS A 324 4.33 15.20 -8.46
N ASN A 325 3.65 16.17 -7.86
CA ASN A 325 2.32 16.69 -8.17
C ASN A 325 1.61 16.12 -9.41
N GLN A 326 0.41 15.59 -9.18
CA GLN A 326 -0.56 15.15 -10.18
C GLN A 326 -0.86 16.24 -11.22
N SER A 327 -0.04 16.35 -12.28
CA SER A 327 -0.28 17.03 -13.58
C SER A 327 0.41 18.36 -13.94
N GLY A 328 1.57 18.72 -13.34
CA GLY A 328 2.36 19.85 -13.87
C GLY A 328 3.83 19.86 -13.47
N GLU A 329 4.69 20.43 -14.33
CA GLU A 329 6.05 20.83 -13.92
C GLU A 329 5.92 21.87 -12.80
N LEU A 330 6.38 21.52 -11.60
CA LEU A 330 6.43 22.43 -10.46
C LEU A 330 7.21 23.68 -10.84
N ILE A 331 6.70 24.87 -10.47
CA ILE A 331 7.49 26.08 -10.60
C ILE A 331 8.72 25.99 -9.68
N LYS A 332 9.83 26.65 -10.02
CA LYS A 332 11.11 26.54 -9.29
C LYS A 332 10.97 26.72 -7.77
N LYS A 333 10.07 27.61 -7.32
CA LYS A 333 9.79 27.83 -5.89
C LYS A 333 9.21 26.58 -5.21
N GLU A 334 8.27 25.90 -5.87
CA GLU A 334 7.67 24.66 -5.36
C GLU A 334 8.67 23.51 -5.41
N GLN A 335 9.56 23.47 -6.41
CA GLN A 335 10.67 22.51 -6.46
C GLN A 335 11.61 22.69 -5.27
N ILE A 336 12.05 23.91 -4.99
CA ILE A 336 12.87 24.24 -3.80
C ILE A 336 12.16 23.82 -2.51
N GLN A 337 10.85 24.09 -2.39
CA GLN A 337 10.08 23.71 -1.21
C GLN A 337 9.97 22.18 -1.06
N LYS A 338 9.75 21.45 -2.16
CA LYS A 338 9.74 19.99 -2.17
C LYS A 338 11.11 19.43 -1.77
N GLU A 339 12.20 19.92 -2.36
CA GLU A 339 13.55 19.46 -2.05
C GLU A 339 13.97 19.82 -0.61
N THR A 340 13.55 20.98 -0.10
CA THR A 340 13.71 21.34 1.31
C THR A 340 12.96 20.37 2.21
N THR A 341 11.74 19.95 1.83
CA THR A 341 10.95 18.97 2.58
C THR A 341 11.64 17.60 2.59
N LEU A 342 12.22 17.19 1.46
CA LEU A 342 13.02 15.96 1.35
C LEU A 342 14.25 16.01 2.26
N LEU A 343 15.01 17.10 2.21
CA LEU A 343 16.20 17.28 3.05
C LEU A 343 15.83 17.26 4.54
N MET A 344 14.73 17.91 4.93
CA MET A 344 14.24 17.87 6.31
C MET A 344 13.83 16.45 6.72
N ALA A 345 13.17 15.70 5.84
CA ALA A 345 12.84 14.29 6.06
C ALA A 345 14.11 13.46 6.30
N TRP A 346 15.13 13.61 5.45
CA TRP A 346 16.41 12.93 5.64
C TRP A 346 17.11 13.34 6.93
N PHE A 347 17.08 14.62 7.29
CA PHE A 347 17.62 15.09 8.56
C PHE A 347 16.94 14.44 9.77
N GLY A 348 15.60 14.32 9.78
CA GLY A 348 14.92 13.69 10.90
C GLY A 348 15.07 12.16 10.95
N LEU A 349 15.45 11.51 9.84
CA LEU A 349 15.93 10.11 9.84
C LEU A 349 17.30 9.95 10.51
N GLY A 350 18.01 11.04 10.81
CA GLY A 350 19.30 11.02 11.49
C GLY A 350 20.38 10.39 10.63
N THR A 351 21.16 9.45 11.19
CA THR A 351 22.28 8.81 10.48
C THR A 351 21.87 8.12 9.18
N ASP A 352 20.65 7.58 9.13
CA ASP A 352 20.10 6.89 7.95
C ASP A 352 19.86 7.86 6.76
N GLY A 353 19.66 9.15 7.03
CA GLY A 353 19.48 10.17 5.99
C GLY A 353 20.77 10.83 5.51
N ASN A 354 21.90 10.59 6.20
CA ASN A 354 23.17 11.25 5.89
C ASN A 354 23.65 10.96 4.48
N GLU A 355 23.58 9.70 4.03
CA GLU A 355 24.01 9.31 2.68
C GLU A 355 23.19 10.02 1.59
N LEU A 356 21.88 10.18 1.82
CA LEU A 356 20.98 10.87 0.88
C LEU A 356 21.29 12.36 0.81
N MET A 357 21.54 13.01 1.96
CA MET A 357 21.98 14.40 2.01
C MET A 357 23.34 14.59 1.31
N ILE A 358 24.30 13.67 1.50
CA ILE A 358 25.60 13.70 0.81
C ILE A 358 25.40 13.65 -0.70
N LYS A 359 24.63 12.66 -1.18
CA LYS A 359 24.35 12.47 -2.60
C LYS A 359 23.66 13.69 -3.21
N TYR A 360 22.77 14.34 -2.46
CA TYR A 360 22.05 15.53 -2.91
C TYR A 360 22.96 16.77 -2.97
N PHE A 361 23.64 17.13 -1.88
CA PHE A 361 24.45 18.36 -1.84
C PHE A 361 25.70 18.28 -2.71
N ASN A 362 26.20 17.08 -3.00
CA ASN A 362 27.31 16.88 -3.93
C ASN A 362 26.86 16.80 -5.40
N ASN A 363 25.55 16.89 -5.68
CA ASN A 363 25.02 16.96 -7.04
C ASN A 363 25.02 18.41 -7.53
N SER A 364 25.57 18.66 -8.73
CA SER A 364 25.61 19.99 -9.36
C SER A 364 24.23 20.56 -9.68
N ASP A 365 23.20 19.71 -9.77
CA ASP A 365 21.83 20.10 -10.12
C ASP A 365 20.95 20.36 -8.87
N SER A 366 21.53 20.33 -7.66
CA SER A 366 20.80 20.60 -6.42
C SER A 366 20.28 22.04 -6.37
N LEU A 367 18.99 22.21 -6.02
CA LEU A 367 18.36 23.53 -5.95
C LEU A 367 18.43 24.19 -4.56
N VAL A 368 18.72 23.40 -3.52
CA VAL A 368 18.82 23.86 -2.14
C VAL A 368 20.27 23.77 -1.70
N GLU A 369 20.87 24.92 -1.43
CA GLU A 369 22.24 24.99 -0.89
C GLU A 369 22.25 24.65 0.62
N PRO A 370 23.37 24.13 1.16
CA PRO A 370 23.47 23.80 2.58
C PRO A 370 23.10 24.95 3.52
N GLU A 371 23.47 26.19 3.17
CA GLU A 371 23.14 27.38 3.96
C GLU A 371 21.62 27.64 4.01
N ILE A 372 20.92 27.46 2.90
CA ILE A 372 19.45 27.58 2.82
C ILE A 372 18.80 26.52 3.71
N PHE A 373 19.33 25.29 3.66
CA PHE A 373 18.84 24.20 4.49
C PHE A 373 19.07 24.45 5.99
N ILE A 374 20.27 24.89 6.38
CA ILE A 374 20.62 25.24 7.78
C ILE A 374 19.67 26.33 8.30
N ASN A 375 19.42 27.37 7.51
CA ASN A 375 18.47 28.43 7.88
C ASN A 375 17.06 27.87 8.07
N LYS A 376 16.66 26.87 7.29
CA LYS A 376 15.37 26.21 7.49
C LYS A 376 15.32 25.39 8.79
N LEU A 377 16.39 24.69 9.14
CA LEU A 377 16.49 23.96 10.41
C LEU A 377 16.30 24.91 11.61
N LYS A 378 16.93 26.09 11.59
CA LYS A 378 16.76 27.13 12.64
C LYS A 378 15.32 27.58 12.83
N MET A 379 14.56 27.65 11.74
CA MET A 379 13.17 28.12 11.78
C MET A 379 12.19 27.08 12.31
N VAL A 380 12.50 25.78 12.18
CA VAL A 380 11.52 24.70 12.39
C VAL A 380 11.87 23.84 13.60
N LEU A 381 13.15 23.66 13.93
CA LEU A 381 13.54 22.74 14.99
C LEU A 381 13.42 23.37 16.37
N ASP A 382 12.72 22.67 17.25
CA ASP A 382 12.72 22.93 18.69
C ASP A 382 13.97 22.29 19.34
N LEU A 383 14.85 23.12 19.90
CA LEU A 383 16.05 22.71 20.63
C LEU A 383 15.76 22.13 22.03
N SER A 384 14.50 22.14 22.48
CA SER A 384 14.10 21.42 23.69
C SER A 384 13.93 19.92 23.45
N ASN A 385 13.79 19.50 22.19
CA ASN A 385 13.63 18.10 21.80
C ASN A 385 15.00 17.42 21.66
N GLN A 386 15.26 16.40 22.48
CA GLN A 386 16.52 15.67 22.49
C GLN A 386 16.87 15.02 21.12
N THR A 387 15.88 14.45 20.43
CA THR A 387 16.09 13.85 19.09
C THR A 387 16.55 14.89 18.07
N HIS A 388 16.02 16.11 18.15
CA HIS A 388 16.47 17.19 17.28
C HIS A 388 17.92 17.58 17.55
N ILE A 389 18.29 17.66 18.83
CA ILE A 389 19.68 17.96 19.23
C ILE A 389 20.62 16.87 18.73
N GLU A 390 20.29 15.59 18.93
CA GLU A 390 21.10 14.47 18.45
C GLU A 390 21.28 14.52 16.92
N ASN A 391 20.20 14.75 16.18
CA ASN A 391 20.27 14.91 14.72
C ASN A 391 21.07 16.16 14.30
N LEU A 392 20.95 17.27 15.02
CA LEU A 392 21.71 18.50 14.77
C LEU A 392 23.21 18.30 14.98
N LEU A 393 23.61 17.63 16.06
CA LEU A 393 25.01 17.32 16.34
C LEU A 393 25.58 16.39 15.28
N ASN A 394 24.84 15.34 14.91
CA ASN A 394 25.24 14.43 13.83
C ASN A 394 25.36 15.14 12.48
N PHE A 395 24.41 16.03 12.17
CA PHE A 395 24.43 16.82 10.93
C PHE A 395 25.59 17.82 10.92
N THR A 396 25.89 18.47 12.05
CA THR A 396 27.01 19.41 12.17
C THR A 396 28.35 18.72 11.88
N GLN A 397 28.56 17.55 12.49
CA GLN A 397 29.74 16.71 12.19
C GLN A 397 29.82 16.29 10.71
N LEU A 398 28.68 15.92 10.13
CA LEU A 398 28.61 15.58 8.70
C LEU A 398 28.95 16.79 7.83
N ALA A 399 28.39 17.96 8.14
CA ALA A 399 28.58 19.19 7.38
C ALA A 399 30.06 19.63 7.36
N HIS A 400 30.77 19.50 8.49
CA HIS A 400 32.21 19.69 8.53
C HIS A 400 32.95 18.71 7.64
N LYS A 401 32.65 17.40 7.77
CA LYS A 401 33.31 16.34 7.00
C LYS A 401 33.12 16.50 5.48
N GLN A 402 32.00 17.07 5.06
CA GLN A 402 31.68 17.33 3.65
C GLN A 402 32.01 18.76 3.20
N PHE A 403 32.62 19.59 4.06
CA PHE A 403 32.94 20.99 3.79
C PHE A 403 31.72 21.86 3.44
N TRP A 404 30.53 21.50 3.92
CA TRP A 404 29.33 22.33 3.86
C TRP A 404 29.30 23.40 4.96
N LEU A 405 30.10 23.20 6.00
CA LEU A 405 30.26 24.08 7.14
C LEU A 405 31.75 24.10 7.53
N GLU A 406 32.32 25.28 7.73
CA GLU A 406 33.73 25.44 8.14
C GLU A 406 33.98 24.78 9.51
N GLU A 407 35.16 24.20 9.77
CA GLU A 407 35.43 23.43 11.01
C GLU A 407 35.21 24.20 12.33
N GLU A 408 35.29 25.53 12.28
CA GLU A 408 35.12 26.42 13.44
C GLU A 408 33.66 26.83 13.70
N ASN A 409 32.75 26.48 12.78
CA ASN A 409 31.37 26.93 12.77
C ASN A 409 30.44 25.86 13.35
N GLU A 410 29.94 26.06 14.57
CA GLU A 410 29.01 25.14 15.22
C GLU A 410 27.55 25.61 15.07
N LEU A 411 26.63 24.70 14.77
CA LEU A 411 25.21 25.07 14.62
C LEU A 411 24.55 25.37 15.98
N VAL A 412 24.90 24.60 17.01
CA VAL A 412 24.31 24.72 18.35
C VAL A 412 25.35 24.59 19.46
N GLU A 413 25.18 25.34 20.54
CA GLU A 413 25.98 25.19 21.78
C GLU A 413 25.09 24.80 22.96
N TYR A 414 25.70 24.14 23.94
CA TYR A 414 25.07 23.95 25.24
C TYR A 414 25.37 25.15 26.16
N ASN A 415 24.35 25.93 26.48
CA ASN A 415 24.48 27.04 27.42
C ASN A 415 24.38 26.53 28.86
N LEU A 416 25.54 26.44 29.54
CA LEU A 416 25.63 25.95 30.93
C LEU A 416 24.81 26.76 31.94
N ALA A 417 24.64 28.08 31.73
CA ALA A 417 23.92 28.94 32.65
C ALA A 417 22.39 28.74 32.58
N GLU A 418 21.88 28.43 31.39
CA GLU A 418 20.45 28.23 31.14
C GLU A 418 20.05 26.74 31.07
N ASN A 419 21.03 25.84 31.17
CA ASN A 419 20.87 24.39 31.10
C ASN A 419 20.07 23.94 29.86
N LYS A 420 20.36 24.55 28.71
CA LYS A 420 19.68 24.29 27.42
C LYS A 420 20.57 24.57 26.22
N PHE A 421 20.23 23.98 25.07
CA PHE A 421 20.89 24.26 23.80
C PHE A 421 20.42 25.58 23.18
N LYS A 422 21.31 26.26 22.45
CA LYS A 422 21.05 27.49 21.69
C LYS A 422 21.69 27.43 20.31
N TRP A 423 21.07 28.10 19.34
CA TRP A 423 21.66 28.36 18.03
C TRP A 423 22.80 29.38 18.15
N ILE A 424 23.92 29.16 17.45
CA ILE A 424 25.10 30.04 17.47
C ILE A 424 25.25 30.79 16.14
N LEU A 425 25.20 30.05 15.03
CA LEU A 425 25.22 30.58 13.66
C LEU A 425 23.84 31.00 13.21
#